data_AF-A0A970U1X1-F1
#
_entry.id   AF-A0A970U1X1-F1
#
_cell.length_a   1.000
_cell.length_b   1.000
_cell.length_c   1.000
_cell.angle_alpha   90.00
_cell.angle_beta   90.00
_cell.angle_gamma   90.00
#
_symmetry.space_group_name_H-M   'P 1'
#
loop_
_entity.id
_entity.type
_entity.pdbx_description
1 polymer ?
#
loop_
_entity_poly.entity_id
_entity_poly.type
_entity_poly.pdbx_seq_one_letter_code
_entity_poly.pdbx_strand_id
1 'polypeptide(L)'
;MQLKIIVISPPGFINEEINALHLLFESGLHYFHLRKPEADKKSYAAFLKQIKPDFQKHIIIHNYFDLCKEYEIKGIHLNSSYKSLPDINCQHKSRSCHSLEEVIIQKPFYDYLFLSPIFDSISKKGYHSAFSDSELMFAN
;
A
#
# COMPACT_ATOMS: atom_id res chain seq x y z
N MET A 1 -15.56 7.24 13.00
CA MET A 1 -14.33 7.19 12.16
C MET A 1 -14.66 7.73 10.79
N GLN A 2 -13.78 8.53 10.20
CA GLN A 2 -13.94 8.98 8.81
C GLN A 2 -13.38 7.91 7.86
N LEU A 3 -14.12 7.61 6.77
CA LEU A 3 -13.67 6.69 5.73
C LEU A 3 -12.40 7.23 5.07
N LYS A 4 -11.38 6.38 4.89
CA LYS A 4 -10.15 6.70 4.17
C LYS A 4 -10.14 5.96 2.84
N ILE A 5 -9.97 6.70 1.74
CA ILE A 5 -9.83 6.12 0.41
C ILE A 5 -8.34 5.85 0.17
N ILE A 6 -8.03 4.61 -0.20
CA ILE A 6 -6.67 4.16 -0.51
C ILE A 6 -6.69 3.54 -1.90
N VAL A 7 -5.70 3.90 -2.73
CA VAL A 7 -5.52 3.35 -4.07
C VAL A 7 -4.19 2.64 -4.14
N ILE A 8 -4.15 1.48 -4.80
CA ILE A 8 -2.92 0.75 -5.12
C ILE A 8 -2.64 0.94 -6.62
N SER A 9 -1.41 1.29 -6.97
CA SER A 9 -1.03 1.49 -8.37
C SER A 9 -1.24 0.22 -9.22
N PRO A 10 -1.49 0.37 -10.53
CA PRO A 10 -1.28 -0.73 -11.48
C PRO A 10 0.14 -1.32 -11.35
N PRO A 11 0.35 -2.61 -11.67
CA PRO A 11 1.66 -3.24 -11.51
C PRO A 11 2.71 -2.73 -12.49
N GLY A 12 2.32 -2.33 -13.71
CA GLY A 12 3.17 -1.65 -14.70
C GLY A 12 2.90 -0.15 -14.74
N PHE A 13 3.83 0.62 -15.28
CA PHE A 13 3.57 2.05 -15.58
C PHE A 13 2.60 2.18 -16.73
N ILE A 14 1.66 3.12 -16.64
CA ILE A 14 0.70 3.41 -17.71
C ILE A 14 0.76 4.88 -18.13
N ASN A 15 0.28 5.17 -19.34
CA ASN A 15 0.19 6.53 -19.83
C ASN A 15 -0.73 7.37 -18.93
N GLU A 16 -0.38 8.65 -18.73
CA GLU A 16 -1.14 9.60 -17.90
C GLU A 16 -1.28 9.23 -16.41
N GLU A 17 -0.54 8.23 -15.90
CA GLU A 17 -0.69 7.75 -14.53
C GLU A 17 -0.47 8.85 -13.48
N ILE A 18 0.51 9.73 -13.70
CA ILE A 18 0.81 10.86 -12.80
C ILE A 18 -0.33 11.89 -12.80
N ASN A 19 -0.89 12.19 -13.97
CA ASN A 19 -2.01 13.14 -14.08
C ASN A 19 -3.26 12.59 -13.38
N ALA A 20 -3.57 11.31 -13.59
CA ALA A 20 -4.65 10.64 -12.89
C ALA A 20 -4.42 10.61 -11.36
N LEU A 21 -3.20 10.31 -10.92
CA LEU A 21 -2.85 10.33 -9.50
C LEU A 21 -3.05 11.71 -8.86
N HIS A 22 -2.61 12.77 -9.52
CA HIS A 22 -2.81 14.13 -9.04
C HIS A 22 -4.30 14.50 -8.92
N LEU A 23 -5.11 14.16 -9.93
CA LEU A 23 -6.56 14.37 -9.88
C LEU A 23 -7.23 13.59 -8.73
N LEU A 24 -6.76 12.37 -8.44
CA LEU A 24 -7.24 11.59 -7.30
C LEU A 24 -6.90 12.27 -5.97
N PHE A 25 -5.69 12.81 -5.81
CA PHE A 25 -5.33 13.57 -4.61
C PHE A 25 -6.14 14.85 -4.46
N GLU A 26 -6.33 15.60 -5.55
CA GLU A 26 -7.18 16.80 -5.58
C GLU A 26 -8.65 16.46 -5.25
N SER A 27 -9.08 15.22 -5.48
CA SER A 27 -10.41 14.69 -5.15
C SER A 27 -10.52 14.04 -3.76
N GLY A 28 -9.47 14.10 -2.93
CA GLY A 28 -9.50 13.60 -1.55
C GLY A 28 -8.97 12.18 -1.32
N LEU A 29 -8.14 11.65 -2.23
CA LEU A 29 -7.40 10.42 -1.98
C LEU A 29 -6.55 10.53 -0.71
N HIS A 30 -6.68 9.57 0.21
CA HIS A 30 -5.98 9.61 1.49
C HIS A 30 -4.53 9.11 1.35
N TYR A 31 -4.35 7.89 0.82
CA TYR A 31 -3.04 7.31 0.52
C TYR A 31 -2.99 6.66 -0.86
N PHE A 32 -1.83 6.76 -1.51
CA PHE A 32 -1.52 6.00 -2.71
C PHE A 32 -0.39 5.02 -2.44
N HIS A 33 -0.65 3.73 -2.65
CA HIS A 33 0.36 2.70 -2.59
C HIS A 33 1.02 2.53 -3.96
N LEU A 34 2.30 2.89 -4.04
CA LEU A 34 3.09 2.61 -5.23
C LEU A 34 3.62 1.17 -5.17
N ARG A 35 3.04 0.31 -6.01
CA ARG A 35 3.40 -1.11 -6.14
C ARG A 35 3.69 -1.45 -7.59
N LYS A 36 4.98 -1.42 -7.94
CA LYS A 36 5.51 -1.81 -9.26
C LYS A 36 6.46 -3.00 -9.10
N PRO A 37 5.96 -4.25 -9.05
CA PRO A 37 6.76 -5.42 -8.67
C PRO A 37 7.93 -5.69 -9.63
N GLU A 38 7.75 -5.40 -10.93
CA GLU A 38 8.75 -5.67 -11.98
C GLU A 38 9.59 -4.44 -12.35
N ALA A 39 9.34 -3.28 -11.73
CA ALA A 39 10.07 -2.06 -12.04
C ALA A 39 11.42 -2.04 -11.34
N ASP A 40 12.47 -1.61 -12.03
CA ASP A 40 13.77 -1.34 -11.43
C ASP A 40 13.74 -0.07 -10.55
N LYS A 41 14.75 0.07 -9.68
CA LYS A 41 14.86 1.21 -8.74
C LYS A 41 14.90 2.57 -9.44
N LYS A 42 15.57 2.68 -10.59
CA LYS A 42 15.72 3.94 -11.33
C LYS A 42 14.37 4.38 -11.89
N SER A 43 13.64 3.47 -12.52
CA SER A 43 12.29 3.71 -13.04
C SER A 43 11.30 4.04 -11.91
N TYR A 44 11.40 3.33 -10.78
CA TYR A 44 10.58 3.59 -9.59
C TYR A 44 10.82 4.99 -9.01
N ALA A 45 12.09 5.38 -8.84
CA ALA A 45 12.46 6.72 -8.37
C ALA A 45 12.07 7.82 -9.38
N ALA A 46 12.20 7.56 -10.68
CA ALA A 46 11.76 8.49 -11.73
C ALA A 46 10.24 8.74 -11.70
N PHE A 47 9.43 7.75 -11.32
CA PHE A 47 8.01 7.93 -11.10
C PHE A 47 7.74 8.83 -9.89
N LEU A 48 8.38 8.54 -8.75
CA LEU A 48 8.24 9.35 -7.53
C LEU A 48 8.60 10.83 -7.76
N LYS A 49 9.67 11.09 -8.53
CA LYS A 49 10.13 12.44 -8.87
C LYS A 49 9.10 13.26 -9.65
N GLN A 50 8.19 12.62 -10.38
CA GLN A 50 7.14 13.31 -11.13
C GLN A 50 5.94 13.72 -10.26
N ILE A 51 5.80 13.13 -9.06
CA ILE A 51 4.72 13.44 -8.13
C ILE A 51 5.01 14.78 -7.46
N LYS A 52 4.03 15.70 -7.44
CA LYS A 52 4.15 17.00 -6.76
C LYS A 52 4.59 16.79 -5.30
N PRO A 53 5.51 17.61 -4.76
CA PRO A 53 6.00 17.46 -3.38
C PRO A 53 4.89 17.35 -2.33
N ASP A 54 3.84 18.17 -2.45
CA ASP A 54 2.68 18.15 -1.54
C ASP A 54 1.93 16.80 -1.51
N PHE A 55 2.06 15.98 -2.56
CA PHE A 55 1.43 14.67 -2.64
C PHE A 55 2.39 13.54 -2.22
N GLN A 56 3.71 13.74 -2.23
CA GLN A 56 4.67 12.69 -1.86
C GLN A 56 4.47 12.20 -0.41
N LYS A 57 4.08 13.10 0.49
CA LYS A 57 3.73 12.80 1.89
C LYS A 57 2.48 11.91 2.08
N HIS A 58 1.82 11.54 0.99
CA HIS A 58 0.68 10.62 0.96
C HIS A 58 1.01 9.29 0.26
N ILE A 59 2.26 9.10 -0.17
CA ILE A 59 2.70 7.90 -0.88
C ILE A 59 3.19 6.85 0.12
N ILE A 60 2.78 5.60 -0.09
CA ILE A 60 3.30 4.43 0.62
C ILE A 60 3.97 3.50 -0.39
N ILE A 61 5.25 3.20 -0.21
CA ILE A 61 6.02 2.38 -1.15
C ILE A 61 6.05 0.91 -0.72
N HIS A 62 6.01 0.00 -1.70
CA HIS A 62 6.05 -1.44 -1.47
C HIS A 62 7.45 -2.06 -1.67
N ASN A 63 8.36 -1.34 -2.34
CA ASN A 63 9.73 -1.76 -2.64
C ASN A 63 10.67 -0.56 -2.48
N TYR A 64 12.00 -0.81 -2.51
CA TYR A 64 13.04 0.24 -2.48
C TYR A 64 12.88 1.21 -1.30
N PHE A 65 12.71 0.66 -0.10
CA PHE A 65 12.38 1.41 1.10
C PHE A 65 13.43 2.46 1.50
N ASP A 66 14.67 2.31 1.03
CA ASP A 66 15.73 3.30 1.20
C ASP A 66 15.43 4.64 0.52
N LEU A 67 14.52 4.67 -0.47
CA LEU A 67 14.00 5.90 -1.06
C LEU A 67 13.26 6.80 -0.06
N CYS A 68 12.83 6.29 1.10
CA CYS A 68 12.30 7.13 2.19
C CYS A 68 13.32 8.14 2.73
N LYS A 69 14.63 7.96 2.46
CA LYS A 69 15.69 8.90 2.84
C LYS A 69 15.87 10.03 1.82
N GLU A 70 15.42 9.80 0.58
CA GLU A 70 15.62 10.71 -0.56
C GLU A 70 14.38 11.55 -0.87
N TYR A 71 13.19 11.06 -0.48
CA TYR A 71 11.89 11.67 -0.78
C TYR A 71 11.06 11.78 0.51
N GLU A 72 10.17 12.76 0.58
CA GLU A 72 9.25 12.95 1.71
C GLU A 72 8.05 11.98 1.66
N ILE A 73 8.35 10.69 1.54
CA ILE A 73 7.35 9.61 1.43
C ILE A 73 6.71 9.35 2.79
N LYS A 74 5.40 9.08 2.81
CA LYS A 74 4.66 8.81 4.06
C LYS A 74 5.25 7.62 4.81
N GLY A 75 5.51 6.53 4.09
CA GLY A 75 6.15 5.35 4.63
C GLY A 75 6.05 4.12 3.74
N ILE A 76 6.01 2.94 4.36
CA ILE A 76 6.23 1.66 3.68
C ILE A 76 5.09 0.66 3.90
N HIS A 77 4.92 -0.24 2.94
CA HIS A 77 4.04 -1.39 3.04
C HIS A 77 4.83 -2.69 2.89
N LEU A 78 4.76 -3.56 3.89
CA LEU A 78 5.40 -4.87 3.87
C LEU A 78 4.45 -5.93 3.29
N ASN A 79 4.92 -6.63 2.27
CA ASN A 79 4.28 -7.84 1.79
C ASN A 79 4.78 -9.09 2.55
N SER A 80 4.24 -10.26 2.23
CA SER A 80 4.58 -11.54 2.89
C SER A 80 6.05 -11.95 2.76
N SER A 81 6.79 -11.41 1.79
CA SER A 81 8.23 -11.69 1.63
C SER A 81 9.09 -11.08 2.74
N TYR A 82 8.57 -10.10 3.48
CA TYR A 82 9.27 -9.48 4.62
C TYR A 82 8.91 -10.21 5.93
N LYS A 83 9.90 -10.92 6.49
CA LYS A 83 9.73 -11.66 7.75
C LYS A 83 9.71 -10.75 8.99
N SER A 84 10.44 -9.64 8.94
CA SER A 84 10.55 -8.66 10.03
C SER A 84 10.48 -7.24 9.50
N LEU A 85 10.19 -6.30 10.40
CA LEU A 85 10.27 -4.87 10.10
C LEU A 85 11.71 -4.50 9.74
N PRO A 86 11.94 -3.87 8.57
CA PRO A 86 13.26 -3.36 8.24
C PRO A 86 13.59 -2.16 9.14
N ASP A 87 14.87 -2.00 9.45
CA ASP A 87 15.38 -0.85 10.20
C ASP A 87 15.41 0.40 9.30
N ILE A 88 14.23 0.97 9.09
CA ILE A 88 14.00 2.12 8.24
C ILE A 88 13.18 3.12 9.01
N ASN A 89 13.77 4.31 9.19
CA ASN A 89 13.08 5.43 9.78
C ASN A 89 12.05 5.97 8.78
N CYS A 90 10.80 5.55 8.95
CA CYS A 90 9.66 6.04 8.18
C CYS A 90 8.51 6.31 9.14
N GLN A 91 7.69 7.31 8.80
CA GLN A 91 6.62 7.78 9.67
C GLN A 91 5.41 6.84 9.70
N HIS A 92 5.34 5.89 8.77
CA HIS A 92 4.16 5.08 8.56
C HIS A 92 4.53 3.67 8.07
N LYS A 93 3.93 2.65 8.68
CA LYS A 93 4.19 1.25 8.40
C LYS A 93 2.85 0.53 8.27
N SER A 94 2.69 -0.18 7.16
CA SER A 94 1.54 -1.05 6.94
C SER A 94 1.98 -2.43 6.47
N ARG A 95 1.10 -3.44 6.59
CA ARG A 95 1.39 -4.82 6.20
C ARG A 95 0.16 -5.52 5.65
N SER A 96 0.37 -6.46 4.73
CA SER A 96 -0.67 -7.41 4.31
C SER A 96 -0.78 -8.58 5.29
N CYS A 97 -2.00 -8.87 5.72
CA CYS A 97 -2.41 -10.01 6.52
C CYS A 97 -3.41 -10.87 5.74
N HIS A 98 -3.31 -12.17 5.93
CA HIS A 98 -4.14 -13.18 5.25
C HIS A 98 -4.97 -14.04 6.20
N SER A 99 -4.96 -13.71 7.50
CA SER A 99 -5.83 -14.29 8.50
C SER A 99 -6.15 -13.28 9.62
N LEU A 100 -7.22 -13.52 10.37
CA LEU A 100 -7.55 -12.70 11.55
C LEU A 100 -6.50 -12.86 12.65
N GLU A 101 -5.89 -14.03 12.77
CA GLU A 101 -4.80 -14.26 13.71
C GLU A 101 -3.58 -13.40 13.38
N GLU A 102 -3.20 -13.30 12.10
CA GLU A 102 -2.16 -12.37 11.67
C GLU A 102 -2.53 -10.92 12.02
N VAL A 103 -3.81 -10.53 11.85
CA VAL A 103 -4.25 -9.18 12.23
C VAL A 103 -4.04 -8.92 13.71
N ILE A 104 -4.46 -9.83 14.59
CA ILE A 104 -4.30 -9.71 16.05
C ILE A 104 -2.82 -9.57 16.41
N ILE A 105 -1.95 -10.40 15.83
CA ILE A 105 -0.52 -10.42 16.13
C ILE A 105 0.18 -9.15 15.60
N GLN A 106 -0.17 -8.68 14.41
CA GLN A 106 0.54 -7.57 13.76
C GLN A 106 0.02 -6.19 14.17
N LYS A 107 -1.25 -6.04 14.56
CA LYS A 107 -1.90 -4.74 14.86
C LYS A 107 -1.12 -3.82 15.81
N PRO A 108 -0.42 -4.30 16.85
CA PRO A 108 0.37 -3.42 17.72
C PRO A 108 1.59 -2.75 17.06
N PHE A 109 2.06 -3.26 15.91
CA PHE A 109 3.34 -2.87 15.31
C PHE A 109 3.21 -2.02 14.04
N TYR A 110 2.01 -1.88 13.49
CA TYR A 110 1.73 -1.21 12.22
C TYR A 110 0.58 -0.21 12.37
N ASP A 111 0.63 0.87 11.60
CA ASP A 111 -0.40 1.91 11.62
C ASP A 111 -1.74 1.43 11.03
N TYR A 112 -1.68 0.54 10.03
CA TYR A 112 -2.83 -0.25 9.58
C TYR A 112 -2.40 -1.51 8.85
N LEU A 113 -3.35 -2.41 8.65
CA LEU A 113 -3.18 -3.70 8.00
C LEU A 113 -4.14 -3.81 6.81
N PHE A 114 -3.68 -4.46 5.75
CA PHE A 114 -4.57 -4.97 4.71
C PHE A 114 -4.99 -6.38 5.08
N LEU A 115 -6.28 -6.63 5.23
CA LEU A 115 -6.83 -7.98 5.31
C LEU A 115 -7.28 -8.40 3.91
N SER A 116 -6.75 -9.50 3.40
CA SER A 116 -7.06 -9.98 2.05
C SER A 116 -6.88 -11.49 1.92
N PRO A 117 -7.59 -12.15 0.98
CA PRO A 117 -8.71 -11.63 0.19
C PRO A 117 -10.03 -11.60 0.97
N ILE A 118 -10.72 -10.45 0.98
CA ILE A 118 -12.10 -10.33 1.49
C ILE A 118 -13.11 -10.88 0.48
N PHE A 119 -12.84 -10.67 -0.81
CA PHE A 119 -13.67 -11.12 -1.92
C PHE A 119 -12.82 -11.89 -2.91
N ASP A 120 -13.48 -12.73 -3.70
CA ASP A 120 -12.89 -13.39 -4.85
C ASP A 120 -12.25 -12.36 -5.79
N SER A 121 -11.03 -12.62 -6.23
CA SER A 121 -10.34 -11.75 -7.15
C SER A 121 -10.91 -11.89 -8.57
N ILE A 122 -11.40 -10.78 -9.12
CA ILE A 122 -11.81 -10.71 -10.52
C ILE A 122 -10.59 -10.86 -11.46
N SER A 123 -9.43 -10.35 -11.05
CA SER A 123 -8.22 -10.28 -11.89
C SER A 123 -7.24 -11.45 -11.69
N LYS A 124 -7.30 -12.18 -10.57
CA LYS A 124 -6.47 -13.35 -10.29
C LYS A 124 -7.34 -14.61 -10.22
N LYS A 125 -7.42 -15.35 -11.33
CA LYS A 125 -8.16 -16.63 -11.38
C LYS A 125 -7.65 -17.58 -10.28
N GLY A 126 -8.57 -18.13 -9.50
CA GLY A 126 -8.28 -19.05 -8.39
C GLY A 126 -7.97 -18.39 -7.04
N TYR A 127 -8.04 -17.05 -6.95
CA TYR A 127 -7.87 -16.33 -5.69
C TYR A 127 -9.24 -16.08 -5.06
N HIS A 128 -9.71 -17.04 -4.26
CA HIS A 128 -11.01 -17.02 -3.59
C HIS A 128 -10.97 -16.24 -2.27
N SER A 129 -12.12 -15.75 -1.83
CA SER A 129 -12.31 -15.18 -0.50
C SER A 129 -11.85 -16.17 0.57
N ALA A 130 -11.17 -15.63 1.59
CA ALA A 130 -10.65 -16.41 2.70
C ALA A 130 -11.50 -16.27 3.98
N PHE A 131 -12.61 -15.52 3.93
CA PHE A 131 -13.40 -15.18 5.13
C PHE A 131 -14.90 -15.26 4.86
N SER A 132 -15.65 -15.75 5.83
CA SER A 132 -17.11 -15.63 5.87
C SER A 132 -17.56 -14.26 6.38
N ASP A 133 -18.78 -13.85 6.00
CA ASP A 133 -19.39 -12.60 6.50
C ASP A 133 -19.45 -12.58 8.03
N SER A 134 -19.75 -13.71 8.67
CA SER A 134 -19.78 -13.83 10.13
C SER A 134 -18.42 -13.52 10.75
N GLU A 135 -17.33 -14.09 10.23
CA GLU A 135 -15.98 -13.87 10.78
C GLU A 135 -15.57 -12.39 10.70
N LEU A 136 -15.93 -11.71 9.61
CA LEU A 136 -15.61 -10.28 9.43
C LEU A 136 -16.44 -9.38 10.35
N MET A 137 -17.71 -9.73 10.62
CA MET A 137 -18.56 -8.95 11.53
C MET A 137 -18.11 -9.04 12.99
N PHE A 138 -17.57 -10.19 13.42
CA PHE A 138 -17.09 -10.39 14.80
C PHE A 138 -15.70 -9.81 15.06
N ALA A 139 -14.96 -9.40 14.03
CA ALA A 139 -13.59 -8.88 14.15
C ALA A 139 -13.49 -7.38 14.51
N ASN A 140 -14.62 -6.72 14.84
CA ASN A 140 -14.71 -5.28 15.17
C ASN A 140 -14.34 -4.96 16.63
#